data_AF-A0A3B0J6Q8-F1
#
_entry.id   AF-A0A3B0J6Q8-F1
#
_cell.length_a   1.000
_cell.length_b   1.000
_cell.length_c   1.000
_cell.angle_alpha   90.00
_cell.angle_beta   90.00
_cell.angle_gamma   90.00
#
_symmetry.space_group_name_H-M   'P 1'
#
loop_
_entity.id
_entity.type
_entity.pdbx_description
1 polymer ?
#
loop_
_entity_poly.entity_id
_entity_poly.type
_entity_poly.pdbx_seq_one_letter_code
_entity_poly.pdbx_strand_id
1 'polypeptide(L)'
;MLSGGSVPKIQIPLAKGLVKEAKTADYIDALLVNLLATPKEVLNTSGYLRSFSGIEKKQDVKGVSRGVHFNTKKIACYRVCGNRFYRNDNEVADIAGMRRVSMSHSSHSQAVCVEGKLKLYGYNGSKKELSNWPKDKYPQYDLGEVIDVCRNRGRYI
;
A
#
# COMPACT_ATOMS: atom_id res chain seq x y z
N MET A 1 -3.62 -62.54 -9.32
CA MET A 1 -4.68 -61.71 -8.72
C MET A 1 -4.01 -60.56 -7.99
N LEU A 2 -3.97 -59.36 -8.58
CA LEU A 2 -3.43 -58.17 -7.93
C LEU A 2 -4.58 -57.51 -7.14
N SER A 3 -4.43 -57.40 -5.83
CA SER A 3 -5.39 -56.74 -4.95
C SER A 3 -5.46 -55.26 -5.31
N GLY A 4 -6.62 -54.80 -5.78
CA GLY A 4 -6.89 -53.40 -6.06
C GLY A 4 -6.90 -52.60 -4.76
N GLY A 5 -5.77 -51.98 -4.41
CA GLY A 5 -5.68 -51.02 -3.32
C GLY A 5 -6.55 -49.81 -3.64
N SER A 6 -7.62 -49.62 -2.87
CA SER A 6 -8.45 -48.42 -2.97
C SER A 6 -7.64 -47.22 -2.48
N VAL A 7 -7.47 -46.22 -3.34
CA VAL A 7 -6.88 -44.95 -2.95
C VAL A 7 -7.75 -44.38 -1.82
N PRO A 8 -7.20 -44.01 -0.65
CA PRO A 8 -7.98 -43.45 0.44
C PRO A 8 -8.73 -42.22 -0.08
N LYS A 9 -10.06 -42.32 -0.12
CA LYS A 9 -10.94 -41.21 -0.48
C LYS A 9 -10.96 -40.24 0.69
N ILE A 10 -10.10 -39.23 0.63
CA ILE A 10 -10.14 -38.10 1.55
C ILE A 10 -11.27 -37.17 1.07
N GLN A 11 -12.33 -37.05 1.86
CA GLN A 11 -13.43 -36.13 1.60
C GLN A 11 -13.12 -34.81 2.32
N ILE A 12 -12.76 -33.77 1.56
CA ILE A 12 -12.50 -32.44 2.13
C ILE A 12 -13.84 -31.69 2.14
N PRO A 13 -14.42 -31.37 3.32
CA PRO A 13 -15.60 -30.53 3.37
C PRO A 13 -15.22 -29.12 2.92
N LEU A 14 -15.70 -28.72 1.74
CA LEU A 14 -15.53 -27.36 1.23
C LEU A 14 -16.71 -26.51 1.73
N ALA A 15 -16.41 -25.52 2.57
CA ALA A 15 -17.40 -24.51 2.94
C ALA A 15 -17.69 -23.62 1.71
N LYS A 16 -18.94 -23.52 1.27
CA LYS A 16 -19.32 -22.51 0.28
C LYS A 16 -19.27 -21.14 0.95
N GLY A 17 -18.57 -20.20 0.33
CA GLY A 17 -18.52 -18.82 0.82
C GLY A 17 -19.63 -18.00 0.19
N LEU A 18 -20.37 -17.24 1.01
CA LEU A 18 -21.24 -16.17 0.52
C LEU A 18 -20.35 -15.00 0.07
N VAL A 19 -20.40 -14.68 -1.22
CA VAL A 19 -19.69 -13.54 -1.79
C VAL A 19 -20.68 -12.60 -2.42
N LYS A 20 -20.41 -11.29 -2.34
CA LYS A 20 -21.15 -10.27 -3.07
C LYS A 20 -20.57 -10.12 -4.46
N GLU A 21 -21.37 -10.35 -5.49
CA GLU A 21 -20.97 -10.15 -6.88
C GLU A 21 -20.68 -8.66 -7.14
N ALA A 22 -19.53 -8.38 -7.75
CA ALA A 22 -19.04 -7.00 -7.90
C ALA A 22 -19.88 -6.13 -8.85
N LYS A 23 -20.62 -6.74 -9.78
CA LYS A 23 -21.39 -6.03 -10.82
C LYS A 23 -22.85 -5.78 -10.41
N THR A 24 -23.49 -6.81 -9.86
CA THR A 24 -24.93 -6.83 -9.55
C THR A 24 -25.21 -6.56 -8.07
N ALA A 25 -24.19 -6.66 -7.22
CA ALA A 25 -24.30 -6.60 -5.77
C ALA A 25 -25.10 -7.75 -5.13
N ASP A 26 -25.39 -8.81 -5.88
CA ASP A 26 -26.11 -9.98 -5.40
C ASP A 26 -25.21 -10.90 -4.56
N TYR A 27 -25.81 -11.60 -3.59
CA TYR A 27 -25.11 -12.63 -2.83
C TYR A 27 -25.15 -13.94 -3.61
N ILE A 28 -23.97 -14.48 -3.90
CA ILE A 28 -23.80 -15.72 -4.65
C ILE A 28 -23.01 -16.74 -3.83
N ASP A 29 -23.28 -18.01 -4.09
CA ASP A 29 -22.43 -19.13 -3.68
C ASP A 29 -21.18 -19.12 -4.55
N ALA A 30 -20.07 -18.61 -4.01
CA ALA A 30 -18.80 -18.64 -4.72
C ALA A 30 -18.05 -19.94 -4.45
N LEU A 31 -17.39 -20.46 -5.49
CA LEU A 31 -16.35 -21.47 -5.33
C LEU A 31 -15.21 -20.88 -4.51
N LEU A 32 -14.64 -21.70 -3.64
CA LEU A 32 -13.46 -21.31 -2.88
C LEU A 32 -12.27 -21.12 -3.83
N VAL A 33 -11.67 -19.93 -3.79
CA VAL A 33 -10.44 -19.59 -4.50
C VAL A 33 -9.33 -19.28 -3.50
N ASN A 34 -8.08 -19.59 -3.86
CA ASN A 34 -6.85 -19.39 -3.06
C ASN A 34 -7.01 -19.81 -1.60
N LEU A 35 -6.76 -21.10 -1.34
CA LEU A 35 -6.91 -21.68 0.00
C LEU A 35 -5.61 -21.57 0.78
N LEU A 36 -5.65 -20.88 1.92
CA LEU A 36 -4.55 -20.84 2.89
C LEU A 36 -4.86 -21.77 4.07
N ALA A 37 -3.96 -22.72 4.32
CA ALA A 37 -4.02 -23.55 5.53
C ALA A 37 -3.78 -22.68 6.77
N THR A 38 -4.80 -22.59 7.62
CA THR A 38 -4.73 -21.85 8.88
C THR A 38 -4.67 -22.87 10.02
N PRO A 39 -3.52 -23.00 10.71
CA PRO A 39 -3.37 -23.93 11.83
C PRO A 39 -4.01 -23.33 13.08
N LYS A 40 -5.34 -23.32 13.10
CA LYS A 40 -6.14 -22.90 14.24
C LYS A 40 -7.20 -23.95 14.49
N GLU A 41 -7.19 -24.52 15.69
CA GLU A 41 -8.17 -25.53 16.07
C GLU A 41 -9.58 -24.93 16.08
N VAL A 42 -10.50 -25.65 15.45
CA VAL A 42 -11.92 -25.32 15.41
C VAL A 42 -12.67 -26.65 15.43
N LEU A 43 -13.69 -26.81 16.28
CA LEU A 43 -14.65 -27.94 16.23
C LEU A 43 -14.01 -29.32 15.91
N ASN A 44 -13.13 -29.82 16.78
CA ASN A 44 -12.47 -31.12 16.64
C ASN A 44 -11.60 -31.31 15.38
N THR A 45 -11.19 -30.24 14.69
CA THR A 45 -10.15 -30.28 13.65
C THR A 45 -8.93 -29.45 14.05
N SER A 46 -7.73 -29.89 13.67
CA SER A 46 -6.45 -29.22 13.93
C SER A 46 -6.23 -27.94 13.10
N GLY A 47 -7.15 -27.61 12.20
CA GLY A 47 -7.04 -26.46 11.31
C GLY A 47 -8.19 -26.35 10.32
N TYR A 48 -8.17 -25.28 9.52
CA TYR A 48 -9.12 -25.08 8.42
C TYR A 48 -8.44 -24.39 7.22
N LEU A 49 -9.07 -24.52 6.05
CA LEU A 49 -8.67 -23.78 4.85
C LEU A 49 -9.44 -22.47 4.78
N ARG A 50 -8.73 -21.33 4.75
CA ARG A 50 -9.33 -20.01 4.58
C ARG A 50 -9.19 -19.58 3.12
N SER A 51 -10.31 -19.27 2.47
CA SER A 51 -10.28 -18.61 1.15
C SER A 51 -9.95 -17.13 1.30
N PHE A 52 -9.27 -16.59 0.29
CA PHE A 52 -9.05 -15.16 0.15
C PHE A 52 -9.05 -14.78 -1.33
N SER A 53 -9.48 -13.56 -1.63
CA SER A 53 -9.42 -13.03 -2.99
C SER A 53 -7.97 -13.07 -3.49
N GLY A 54 -7.77 -13.52 -4.73
CA GLY A 54 -6.44 -13.56 -5.32
C GLY A 54 -5.81 -12.18 -5.35
N ILE A 55 -4.48 -12.14 -5.20
CA ILE A 55 -3.70 -10.91 -5.38
C ILE A 55 -3.07 -11.01 -6.75
N GLU A 56 -3.47 -10.12 -7.66
CA GLU A 56 -2.81 -9.97 -8.95
C GLU A 56 -1.70 -8.94 -8.85
N LYS A 57 -0.50 -9.31 -9.31
CA LYS A 57 0.64 -8.38 -9.37
C LYS A 57 0.39 -7.38 -10.48
N LYS A 58 0.15 -6.11 -10.11
CA LYS A 58 -0.05 -5.04 -11.08
C LYS A 58 1.22 -4.59 -11.80
N GLN A 59 2.31 -4.45 -11.06
CA GLN A 59 3.58 -3.99 -11.63
C GLN A 59 4.77 -4.41 -10.79
N ASP A 60 5.94 -4.46 -11.43
CA ASP A 60 7.23 -4.48 -10.76
C ASP A 60 7.61 -3.07 -10.28
N VAL A 61 8.19 -3.01 -9.09
CA VAL A 61 8.68 -1.75 -8.49
C VAL A 61 10.17 -1.84 -8.24
N LYS A 62 10.85 -0.69 -8.33
CA LYS A 62 12.31 -0.61 -8.23
C LYS A 62 12.81 -0.63 -6.79
N GLY A 63 12.53 -1.72 -6.07
CA GLY A 63 13.09 -2.00 -4.74
C GLY A 63 12.07 -2.08 -3.62
N VAL A 64 12.58 -2.09 -2.38
CA VAL A 64 11.80 -2.31 -1.16
C VAL A 64 10.84 -1.15 -0.88
N SER A 65 9.63 -1.46 -0.43
CA SER A 65 8.66 -0.43 -0.01
C SER A 65 9.17 0.34 1.21
N ARG A 66 9.26 1.67 1.10
CA ARG A 66 9.75 2.58 2.14
C ARG A 66 8.64 3.39 2.79
N GLY A 67 7.49 3.53 2.13
CA GLY A 67 6.34 4.25 2.65
C GLY A 67 5.18 4.27 1.65
N VAL A 68 3.96 4.38 2.19
CA VAL A 68 2.72 4.46 1.41
C VAL A 68 1.78 5.49 2.03
N HIS A 69 1.06 6.24 1.18
CA HIS A 69 0.05 7.19 1.61
C HIS A 69 -1.12 7.21 0.65
N PHE A 70 -2.34 7.08 1.17
CA PHE A 70 -3.52 7.28 0.35
C PHE A 70 -3.90 8.76 0.30
N ASN A 71 -3.91 9.31 -0.90
CA ASN A 71 -4.27 10.69 -1.13
C ASN A 71 -5.76 10.79 -1.51
N THR A 72 -6.57 11.26 -0.57
CA THR A 72 -8.02 11.39 -0.75
C THR A 72 -8.39 12.49 -1.74
N LYS A 73 -7.54 13.49 -1.97
CA LYS A 73 -7.80 14.55 -2.96
C LYS A 73 -7.63 14.07 -4.40
N LYS A 74 -6.67 13.19 -4.67
CA LYS A 74 -6.41 12.62 -6.00
C LYS A 74 -6.99 11.21 -6.16
N ILE A 75 -7.55 10.64 -5.09
CA ILE A 75 -8.08 9.26 -5.02
C ILE A 75 -7.02 8.29 -5.57
N ALA A 76 -5.79 8.42 -5.06
CA ALA A 76 -4.64 7.70 -5.57
C ALA A 76 -3.71 7.29 -4.42
N CYS A 77 -3.11 6.11 -4.56
CA CYS A 77 -2.10 5.61 -3.65
C CYS A 77 -0.72 6.12 -4.07
N TYR A 78 -0.06 6.87 -3.18
CA TYR A 78 1.31 7.30 -3.37
C TYR A 78 2.25 6.37 -2.61
N ARG A 79 3.33 5.95 -3.27
CA ARG A 79 4.23 4.91 -2.75
C ARG A 79 5.67 5.28 -3.04
N VAL A 80 6.56 5.08 -2.09
CA VAL A 80 8.01 5.11 -2.35
C VAL A 80 8.53 3.68 -2.27
N CYS A 81 9.09 3.19 -3.37
CA CYS A 81 9.70 1.87 -3.47
C CYS A 81 11.13 2.02 -3.98
N GLY A 82 12.10 1.56 -3.18
CA GLY A 82 13.52 1.84 -3.37
C GLY A 82 13.77 3.34 -3.51
N ASN A 83 14.30 3.75 -4.66
CA ASN A 83 14.60 5.15 -4.93
C ASN A 83 13.56 5.85 -5.81
N ARG A 84 12.39 5.24 -6.03
CA ARG A 84 11.35 5.78 -6.92
C ARG A 84 10.07 6.10 -6.17
N PHE A 85 9.46 7.20 -6.55
CA PHE A 85 8.17 7.66 -6.05
C PHE A 85 7.09 7.42 -7.10
N TYR A 86 6.01 6.76 -6.70
CA TYR A 86 4.92 6.35 -7.57
C TYR A 86 3.60 6.97 -7.13
N ARG A 87 2.75 7.24 -8.12
CA ARG A 87 1.31 7.52 -7.98
C ARG A 87 0.54 6.43 -8.71
N ASN A 88 -0.11 5.56 -7.95
CA ASN A 88 -0.64 4.28 -8.42
C ASN A 88 0.47 3.48 -9.10
N ASP A 89 0.43 3.43 -10.43
CA ASP A 89 1.35 2.67 -11.28
C ASP A 89 2.32 3.59 -12.05
N ASN A 90 2.17 4.91 -11.92
CA ASN A 90 3.01 5.88 -12.63
C ASN A 90 4.16 6.37 -11.75
N GLU A 91 5.37 6.39 -12.29
CA GLU A 91 6.53 7.00 -11.65
C GLU A 91 6.42 8.54 -11.71
N VAL A 92 6.67 9.21 -10.57
CA VAL A 92 6.51 10.66 -10.39
C VAL A 92 7.87 11.34 -10.26
N ALA A 93 8.78 10.74 -9.48
CA ALA A 93 10.09 11.31 -9.19
C ALA A 93 11.07 10.29 -8.59
N ASP A 94 12.34 10.67 -8.57
CA ASP A 94 13.37 10.03 -7.77
C ASP A 94 13.33 10.53 -6.32
N ILE A 95 13.38 9.57 -5.39
CA ILE A 95 13.48 9.77 -3.94
C ILE A 95 14.68 8.99 -3.44
N ALA A 96 15.84 9.62 -3.39
CA ALA A 96 17.05 9.01 -2.83
C ALA A 96 16.89 8.66 -1.34
N GLY A 97 17.77 7.80 -0.84
CA GLY A 97 17.82 7.36 0.55
C GLY A 97 17.39 5.90 0.73
N MET A 98 17.58 5.37 1.93
CA MET A 98 17.24 3.97 2.24
C MET A 98 16.26 3.85 3.41
N ARG A 99 16.08 4.94 4.18
CA ARG A 99 15.19 4.96 5.33
C ARG A 99 13.73 4.98 4.94
N ARG A 100 12.86 4.59 5.88
CA ARG A 100 11.41 4.77 5.73
C ARG A 100 11.09 6.25 5.50
N VAL A 101 10.04 6.49 4.74
CA VAL A 101 9.59 7.85 4.39
C VAL A 101 8.20 8.10 4.98
N SER A 102 8.00 9.33 5.43
CA SER A 102 6.69 9.81 5.83
C SER A 102 6.08 10.64 4.73
N MET A 103 4.76 10.55 4.57
CA MET A 103 4.06 11.19 3.48
C MET A 103 2.74 11.76 3.96
N SER A 104 2.39 12.91 3.39
CA SER A 104 1.14 13.61 3.69
C SER A 104 0.64 14.29 2.41
N HIS A 105 -0.61 14.74 2.40
CA HIS A 105 -1.15 15.44 1.23
C HIS A 105 -1.91 16.71 1.63
N SER A 106 -1.84 17.72 0.77
CA SER A 106 -2.63 18.94 0.84
C SER A 106 -3.62 19.00 -0.32
N SER A 107 -4.36 20.10 -0.40
CA SER A 107 -5.21 20.41 -1.55
C SER A 107 -4.45 20.60 -2.86
N HIS A 108 -3.15 20.91 -2.81
CA HIS A 108 -2.35 21.28 -3.99
C HIS A 108 -1.15 20.38 -4.26
N SER A 109 -0.71 19.59 -3.28
CA SER A 109 0.51 18.80 -3.40
C SER A 109 0.49 17.52 -2.57
N GLN A 110 1.41 16.62 -2.92
CA GLN A 110 1.80 15.47 -2.14
C GLN A 110 3.17 15.75 -1.50
N ALA A 111 3.26 15.60 -0.19
CA ALA A 111 4.51 15.78 0.56
C ALA A 111 5.18 14.42 0.80
N VAL A 112 6.51 14.43 0.74
CA VAL A 112 7.38 13.30 1.07
C VAL A 112 8.51 13.82 1.96
N CYS A 113 8.57 13.34 3.19
CA CYS A 113 9.67 13.57 4.11
C CYS A 113 10.70 12.43 3.96
N VAL A 114 11.94 12.79 3.61
CA VAL A 114 13.02 11.84 3.34
C VAL A 114 14.38 12.47 3.68
N GLU A 115 15.21 11.74 4.43
CA GLU A 115 16.57 12.18 4.84
C GLU A 115 16.60 13.62 5.38
N GLY A 116 15.71 13.94 6.33
CA GLY A 116 15.65 15.27 6.96
C GLY A 116 15.00 16.36 6.10
N LYS A 117 14.55 16.04 4.88
CA LYS A 117 14.04 17.02 3.91
C LYS A 117 12.59 16.77 3.57
N LEU A 118 11.81 17.85 3.58
CA LEU A 118 10.42 17.82 3.12
C LEU A 118 10.32 18.27 1.66
N LYS A 119 9.98 17.32 0.78
CA LYS A 119 9.75 17.57 -0.65
C LYS A 119 8.25 17.61 -0.94
N LEU A 120 7.83 18.62 -1.70
CA LEU A 120 6.45 18.87 -2.12
C LEU A 120 6.32 18.67 -3.62
N TYR A 121 5.48 17.71 -4.01
CA TYR A 121 5.13 17.42 -5.38
C TYR A 121 3.75 18.00 -5.68
N GLY A 122 3.72 19.17 -6.32
CA GLY A 122 2.51 19.84 -6.75
C GLY A 122 1.74 19.04 -7.79
N TYR A 123 0.42 19.05 -7.71
CA TYR A 123 -0.43 18.37 -8.70
C TYR A 123 -0.37 19.01 -10.09
N ASN A 124 0.15 20.23 -10.19
CA ASN A 124 0.50 20.92 -11.43
C ASN A 124 1.89 20.55 -11.98
N GLY A 125 2.59 19.59 -11.37
CA GLY A 125 3.94 19.17 -11.76
C GLY A 125 5.07 19.95 -11.08
N SER A 126 4.78 21.00 -10.31
CA SER A 126 5.82 21.73 -9.57
C SER A 126 6.48 20.85 -8.51
N LYS A 127 7.78 21.05 -8.30
CA LYS A 127 8.55 20.39 -7.25
C LYS A 127 9.17 21.47 -6.37
N LYS A 128 8.95 21.37 -5.07
CA LYS A 128 9.54 22.30 -4.08
C LYS A 128 10.16 21.49 -2.95
N GLU A 129 11.22 22.02 -2.37
CA GLU A 129 11.81 21.52 -1.13
C GLU A 129 11.60 22.60 -0.06
N LEU A 130 11.27 22.18 1.16
CA LEU A 130 11.21 23.09 2.30
C LEU A 130 12.58 23.77 2.43
N SER A 131 12.57 25.08 2.34
CA SER A 131 13.75 25.92 2.36
C SER A 131 13.39 27.24 3.04
N ASN A 132 14.40 27.92 3.57
CA ASN A 132 14.18 29.22 4.16
C ASN A 132 13.83 30.27 3.10
N TRP A 133 13.26 31.38 3.55
CA TRP A 133 13.03 32.55 2.71
C TRP A 133 14.34 33.08 2.11
N PRO A 134 14.27 33.79 0.96
CA PRO A 134 15.44 34.38 0.34
C PRO A 134 16.21 35.31 1.29
N LYS A 135 17.53 35.08 1.41
CA LYS A 135 18.41 35.74 2.39
C LYS A 135 18.55 37.25 2.18
N ASP A 136 18.41 37.68 0.92
CA ASP A 136 18.46 39.06 0.47
C ASP A 136 17.29 39.91 1.00
N LYS A 137 16.19 39.26 1.40
CA LYS A 137 14.96 39.95 1.80
C LYS A 137 14.54 39.70 3.24
N TYR A 138 14.96 38.58 3.85
CA TYR A 138 14.49 38.17 5.17
C TYR A 138 15.60 37.57 6.04
N PRO A 139 15.54 37.75 7.38
CA PRO A 139 16.38 37.01 8.30
C PRO A 139 16.19 35.50 8.13
N GLN A 140 17.31 34.76 8.17
CA GLN A 140 17.28 33.29 8.10
C GLN A 140 17.48 32.67 9.48
N TYR A 141 16.83 31.53 9.67
CA TYR A 141 16.91 30.66 10.84
C TYR A 141 17.31 29.26 10.38
N ASP A 142 17.98 28.51 11.25
CA ASP A 142 18.15 27.09 11.02
C ASP A 142 16.79 26.38 11.15
N LEU A 143 16.39 25.68 10.10
CA LEU A 143 15.13 24.92 10.06
C LEU A 143 15.30 23.51 10.64
N GLY A 144 16.55 23.07 10.84
CA GLY A 144 16.86 21.70 11.26
C GLY A 144 16.42 20.66 10.24
N GLU A 145 16.29 19.41 10.73
CA GLU A 145 15.86 18.27 9.93
C GLU A 145 14.38 17.96 10.16
N VAL A 146 13.65 17.74 9.07
CA VAL A 146 12.28 17.26 9.12
C VAL A 146 12.27 15.76 9.39
N ILE A 147 11.68 15.35 10.51
CA ILE A 147 11.62 13.94 10.92
C ILE A 147 10.38 13.25 10.37
N ASP A 148 9.23 13.94 10.40
CA ASP A 148 7.94 13.41 10.01
C ASP A 148 7.07 14.51 9.39
N VAL A 149 6.00 14.12 8.70
CA VAL A 149 5.01 15.06 8.16
C VAL A 149 3.61 14.48 8.30
N CYS A 150 2.70 15.25 8.88
CA CYS A 150 1.31 14.86 9.03
C CYS A 150 0.38 15.83 8.29
N ARG A 151 -0.91 15.52 8.27
CA ARG A 151 -1.94 16.36 7.64
C ARG A 151 -2.77 17.01 8.74
N ASN A 152 -2.85 18.34 8.76
CA ASN A 152 -3.81 19.07 9.58
C ASN A 152 -4.75 19.90 8.71
N ARG A 153 -6.05 19.56 8.72
CA ARG A 153 -7.13 20.33 8.06
C ARG A 153 -6.81 20.79 6.62
N GLY A 154 -6.05 19.97 5.87
CA GLY A 154 -5.69 20.24 4.47
C GLY A 154 -4.31 20.89 4.25
N ARG A 155 -3.55 21.15 5.31
CA ARG A 155 -2.16 21.61 5.28
C ARG A 155 -1.23 20.59 5.94
N TYR A 156 0.06 20.85 5.87
CA TYR A 156 1.10 20.05 6.52
C TYR A 156 1.41 20.62 7.91
N ILE A 157 1.71 19.73 8.85
CA ILE A 157 2.45 20.01 10.09
C ILE A 157 3.63 19.06 10.11
#